data_AF-A0A1C4LSR1-F1
#
_entry.id   AF-A0A1C4LSR1-F1
#
_cell.length_a   1.000
_cell.length_b   1.000
_cell.length_c   1.000
_cell.angle_alpha   90.00
_cell.angle_beta   90.00
_cell.angle_gamma   90.00
#
_symmetry.space_group_name_H-M   'P 1'
#
loop_
_entity.id
_entity.type
_entity.pdbx_description
1 polymer ?
#
loop_
_entity_poly.entity_id
_entity_poly.type
_entity_poly.pdbx_seq_one_letter_code
_entity_poly.pdbx_strand_id
1 'polypeptide(L)'
;MATLDAMDIGDHACLVSADAGVGAAYTRAFVADGALFGDKVVVLGPPGARRLWPDVTSYDLGQAGGSLLGVVRREAREAGEQGFRTLRVLALMDRIWPGGATEQAIAEYETGMEAFTAATGAMVVCAYSRVHFSDGSLAQALSVHPHHAGTRNTVEPSFRIFQARTEHWHVTGVVDADGAQAFRSAVTVIAAACPVLRLHCEDLEFMDAAGMQALIQAAREHAGHRVHLLDVNDTVRRCWELLGYHRQDLPVELAP
;
A
#
# COMPACT_ATOMS: atom_id res chain seq x y z
N MET A 1 -12.99 -15.95 -16.77
CA MET A 1 -13.67 -14.92 -15.94
C MET A 1 -12.63 -14.40 -14.99
N ALA A 2 -12.39 -13.08 -14.94
CA ALA A 2 -11.48 -12.49 -13.96
C ALA A 2 -12.14 -12.59 -12.58
N THR A 3 -11.88 -13.68 -11.87
CA THR A 3 -12.19 -13.82 -10.45
C THR A 3 -11.08 -13.14 -9.66
N LEU A 4 -11.45 -12.46 -8.59
CA LEU A 4 -10.51 -12.11 -7.54
C LEU A 4 -9.79 -13.40 -7.10
N ASP A 5 -8.47 -13.33 -6.94
CA ASP A 5 -7.85 -14.23 -5.97
C ASP A 5 -8.53 -13.97 -4.62
N ALA A 6 -8.74 -15.02 -3.81
CA ALA A 6 -9.49 -14.89 -2.57
C ALA A 6 -8.86 -13.80 -1.69
N MET A 7 -9.61 -12.72 -1.47
CA MET A 7 -9.23 -11.68 -0.52
C MET A 7 -9.68 -12.09 0.87
N ASP A 8 -8.75 -12.05 1.80
CA ASP A 8 -8.99 -12.26 3.22
C ASP A 8 -9.20 -10.93 3.95
N ILE A 9 -9.83 -11.00 5.12
CA ILE A 9 -10.06 -9.85 6.00
C ILE A 9 -8.71 -9.17 6.30
N GLY A 10 -8.64 -7.85 6.20
CA GLY A 10 -7.38 -7.12 6.42
C GLY A 10 -6.43 -7.09 5.22
N ASP A 11 -6.82 -7.68 4.08
CA ASP A 11 -6.01 -7.59 2.87
C ASP A 11 -6.10 -6.20 2.24
N HIS A 12 -4.94 -5.74 1.79
CA HIS A 12 -4.77 -4.59 0.92
C HIS A 12 -4.16 -5.05 -0.40
N ALA A 13 -4.94 -5.01 -1.47
CA ALA A 13 -4.56 -5.56 -2.76
C ALA A 13 -4.49 -4.50 -3.86
N CYS A 14 -3.43 -4.56 -4.66
CA CYS A 14 -3.31 -3.74 -5.86
C CYS A 14 -3.86 -4.50 -7.07
N LEU A 15 -4.73 -3.84 -7.85
CA LEU A 15 -5.19 -4.30 -9.15
C LEU A 15 -4.70 -3.33 -10.22
N VAL A 16 -3.91 -3.81 -11.19
CA VAL A 16 -3.51 -3.00 -12.35
C VAL A 16 -4.24 -3.48 -13.59
N SER A 17 -5.11 -2.61 -14.12
CA SER A 17 -5.81 -2.83 -15.38
C SER A 17 -4.97 -2.34 -16.56
N ALA A 18 -4.92 -3.14 -17.62
CA ALA A 18 -4.32 -2.72 -18.90
C ALA A 18 -5.21 -1.71 -19.65
N ASP A 19 -6.52 -1.74 -19.37
CA ASP A 19 -7.48 -0.81 -19.95
C ASP A 19 -7.57 0.49 -19.15
N ALA A 20 -8.35 1.45 -19.64
CA ALA A 20 -8.56 2.77 -19.03
C ALA A 20 -9.30 2.77 -17.65
N GLY A 21 -9.32 1.64 -16.95
CA GLY A 21 -9.93 1.46 -15.64
C GLY A 21 -10.31 0.01 -15.34
N VAL A 22 -10.90 -0.20 -14.17
CA VAL A 22 -11.49 -1.48 -13.77
C VAL A 22 -12.79 -1.72 -14.55
N GLY A 23 -12.91 -2.88 -15.18
CA GLY A 23 -14.12 -3.24 -15.93
C GLY A 23 -15.34 -3.40 -15.02
N ALA A 24 -16.52 -3.00 -15.50
CA ALA A 24 -17.78 -3.10 -14.75
C ALA A 24 -18.13 -4.52 -14.28
N ALA A 25 -17.59 -5.55 -14.95
CA ALA A 25 -17.74 -6.94 -14.52
C ALA A 25 -17.00 -7.23 -13.21
N TYR A 26 -15.80 -6.69 -13.03
CA TYR A 26 -15.03 -6.84 -11.79
C TYR A 26 -15.71 -6.13 -10.63
N THR A 27 -16.14 -4.88 -10.81
CA THR A 27 -16.88 -4.15 -9.77
C THR A 27 -18.15 -4.89 -9.36
N ARG A 28 -18.89 -5.45 -10.32
CA ARG A 28 -20.07 -6.28 -10.02
C ARG A 28 -19.74 -7.49 -9.16
N ALA A 29 -18.67 -8.23 -9.51
CA ALA A 29 -18.25 -9.40 -8.74
C ALA A 29 -17.84 -9.00 -7.31
N PHE A 30 -17.03 -7.96 -7.16
CA PHE A 30 -16.58 -7.45 -5.86
C PHE A 30 -17.75 -7.04 -4.94
N VAL A 31 -18.76 -6.36 -5.51
CA VAL A 31 -20.00 -5.97 -4.79
C VAL A 31 -20.83 -7.20 -4.42
N ALA A 32 -21.01 -8.13 -5.35
CA ALA A 32 -21.78 -9.35 -5.11
C ALA A 32 -21.17 -10.21 -3.99
N ASP A 33 -19.84 -10.33 -3.95
CA ASP A 33 -19.15 -11.06 -2.89
C ASP A 33 -19.35 -10.37 -1.53
N GLY A 34 -19.30 -9.04 -1.45
CA GLY A 34 -19.57 -8.33 -0.21
C GLY A 34 -20.98 -8.60 0.32
N ALA A 35 -21.99 -8.59 -0.55
CA ALA A 35 -23.35 -8.94 -0.18
C ALA A 35 -23.49 -10.41 0.26
N LEU A 36 -22.81 -11.34 -0.44
CA LEU A 36 -22.78 -12.76 -0.10
C LEU A 36 -22.25 -13.02 1.31
N PHE A 37 -21.23 -12.26 1.71
CA PHE A 37 -20.53 -12.46 2.97
C PHE A 37 -20.99 -11.54 4.12
N GLY A 38 -21.88 -10.58 3.87
CA GLY A 38 -22.36 -9.63 4.88
C GLY A 38 -21.38 -8.50 5.19
N ASP A 39 -20.60 -8.07 4.20
CA ASP A 39 -19.67 -6.94 4.30
C ASP A 39 -20.33 -5.63 3.86
N LYS A 40 -19.92 -4.50 4.45
CA LYS A 40 -20.28 -3.18 3.94
C LYS A 40 -19.40 -2.85 2.73
N VAL A 41 -19.99 -2.66 1.56
CA VAL A 41 -19.23 -2.34 0.34
C VAL A 41 -19.22 -0.83 0.05
N VAL A 42 -18.02 -0.28 -0.10
CA VAL A 42 -17.77 1.10 -0.49
C VAL A 42 -16.98 1.13 -1.79
N VAL A 43 -17.42 1.95 -2.74
CA VAL A 43 -16.68 2.21 -3.98
C VAL A 43 -16.24 3.67 -4.02
N LEU A 44 -14.94 3.91 -4.04
CA LEU A 44 -14.35 5.24 -4.08
C LEU A 44 -14.06 5.60 -5.54
N GLY A 45 -14.70 6.68 -6.01
CA GLY A 45 -14.74 7.08 -7.42
C GLY A 45 -16.02 7.84 -7.75
N PRO A 46 -16.20 8.34 -8.99
CA PRO A 46 -17.24 9.29 -9.34
C PRO A 46 -18.63 8.72 -9.12
N PRO A 47 -19.62 9.60 -8.88
CA PRO A 47 -20.93 9.27 -8.30
C PRO A 47 -21.83 8.36 -9.17
N GLY A 48 -21.35 7.90 -10.33
CA GLY A 48 -22.05 6.98 -11.22
C GLY A 48 -22.18 5.55 -10.68
N ALA A 49 -21.36 5.15 -9.70
CA ALA A 49 -21.42 3.80 -9.14
C ALA A 49 -22.80 3.49 -8.52
N ARG A 50 -23.43 4.46 -7.84
CA ARG A 50 -24.75 4.26 -7.23
C ARG A 50 -25.88 4.06 -8.24
N ARG A 51 -25.75 4.59 -9.46
CA ARG A 51 -26.71 4.33 -10.56
C ARG A 51 -26.64 2.90 -11.06
N LEU A 52 -25.47 2.27 -10.96
CA LEU A 52 -25.25 0.89 -11.38
C LEU A 52 -25.50 -0.10 -10.23
N TRP A 53 -25.30 0.33 -8.98
CA TRP A 53 -25.38 -0.49 -7.77
C TRP A 53 -26.04 0.29 -6.61
N PRO A 54 -27.35 0.11 -6.39
CA PRO A 54 -28.11 0.87 -5.38
C PRO A 54 -27.61 0.69 -3.95
N ASP A 55 -27.09 -0.50 -3.63
CA ASP A 55 -26.66 -0.90 -2.29
C ASP A 55 -25.20 -0.51 -1.97
N VAL A 56 -24.51 0.15 -2.90
CA VAL A 56 -23.13 0.58 -2.73
C VAL A 56 -23.08 2.03 -2.30
N THR A 57 -22.29 2.30 -1.26
CA THR A 57 -21.95 3.67 -0.90
C THR A 57 -20.81 4.16 -1.80
N SER A 58 -21.03 5.27 -2.50
CA SER A 58 -20.08 5.84 -3.45
C SER A 58 -19.70 7.26 -3.06
N TYR A 59 -18.39 7.55 -3.10
CA TYR A 59 -17.84 8.84 -2.70
C TYR A 59 -17.11 9.53 -3.84
N ASP A 60 -17.53 10.77 -4.13
CA ASP A 60 -16.77 11.72 -4.92
C ASP A 60 -15.83 12.52 -4.00
N LEU A 61 -14.53 12.28 -4.14
CA LEU A 61 -13.52 12.91 -3.29
C LEU A 61 -13.30 14.38 -3.63
N GLY A 62 -13.67 14.82 -4.84
CA GLY A 62 -13.70 16.24 -5.17
C GLY A 62 -14.73 17.02 -4.35
N GLN A 63 -15.74 16.33 -3.79
CA GLN A 63 -16.78 16.94 -2.96
C GLN A 63 -16.75 16.53 -1.48
N ALA A 64 -16.03 15.46 -1.12
CA ALA A 64 -16.04 14.90 0.24
C ALA A 64 -15.30 15.73 1.30
N GLY A 65 -14.56 16.78 0.91
CA GLY A 65 -14.00 17.77 1.85
C GLY A 65 -12.99 17.25 2.89
N GLY A 66 -12.41 16.06 2.68
CA GLY A 66 -11.47 15.42 3.61
C GLY A 66 -10.52 14.44 2.89
N SER A 67 -9.56 13.87 3.61
CA SER A 67 -8.64 12.88 3.03
C SER A 67 -9.38 11.58 2.71
N LEU A 68 -8.95 10.89 1.64
CA LEU A 68 -9.51 9.61 1.22
C LEU A 68 -9.49 8.56 2.35
N LEU A 69 -8.37 8.48 3.05
CA LEU A 69 -8.23 7.61 4.23
C LEU A 69 -9.20 8.00 5.35
N GLY A 70 -9.50 9.29 5.52
CA GLY A 70 -10.50 9.76 6.50
C GLY A 70 -11.92 9.29 6.18
N VAL A 71 -12.29 9.26 4.89
CA VAL A 71 -13.55 8.67 4.43
C VAL A 71 -13.61 7.18 4.78
N VAL A 72 -12.57 6.43 4.41
CA VAL A 72 -12.50 4.98 4.66
C VAL A 72 -12.58 4.65 6.16
N ARG A 73 -11.85 5.39 7.00
CA ARG A 73 -11.90 5.24 8.47
C ARG A 73 -13.30 5.43 9.04
N ARG A 74 -14.03 6.46 8.56
CA ARG A 74 -15.41 6.70 8.98
C ARG A 74 -16.31 5.55 8.57
N GLU A 75 -16.20 5.07 7.33
CA GLU A 75 -17.03 3.97 6.83
C GLU A 75 -16.80 2.66 7.59
N ALA A 76 -15.56 2.38 8.01
CA ALA A 76 -15.25 1.19 8.79
C ALA A 76 -15.87 1.21 10.18
N ARG A 77 -15.80 2.36 10.86
CA ARG A 77 -16.49 2.55 12.15
C ARG A 77 -17.99 2.33 12.00
N GLU A 78 -18.60 2.93 11.00
CA GLU A 78 -20.03 2.77 10.73
C GLU A 78 -20.41 1.34 10.35
N ALA A 79 -19.56 0.63 9.60
CA ALA A 79 -19.78 -0.77 9.27
C ALA A 79 -19.91 -1.63 10.54
N GLY A 80 -19.00 -1.43 11.50
CA GLY A 80 -19.03 -2.11 12.80
C GLY A 80 -20.27 -1.76 13.62
N GLU A 81 -20.65 -0.47 13.69
CA GLU A 81 -21.86 -0.02 14.38
C GLU A 81 -23.15 -0.59 13.77
N GLN A 82 -23.16 -0.84 12.46
CA GLN A 82 -24.29 -1.38 11.72
C GLN A 82 -24.33 -2.92 11.72
N GLY A 83 -23.35 -3.59 12.33
CA GLY A 83 -23.29 -5.04 12.45
C GLY A 83 -22.80 -5.78 11.20
N PHE A 84 -22.14 -5.08 10.27
CA PHE A 84 -21.48 -5.73 9.14
C PHE A 84 -20.26 -6.53 9.61
N ARG A 85 -19.92 -7.60 8.87
CA ARG A 85 -18.78 -8.45 9.18
C ARG A 85 -17.45 -7.70 9.07
N THR A 86 -17.26 -6.93 8.01
CA THR A 86 -16.15 -5.98 7.83
C THR A 86 -16.50 -4.90 6.79
N LEU A 87 -15.62 -3.92 6.64
CA LEU A 87 -15.63 -2.97 5.52
C LEU A 87 -14.88 -3.58 4.33
N ARG A 88 -15.46 -3.46 3.14
CA ARG A 88 -14.86 -3.82 1.87
C ARG A 88 -14.84 -2.61 0.92
N VAL A 89 -13.66 -2.22 0.46
CA VAL A 89 -13.44 -0.99 -0.31
C VAL A 89 -12.84 -1.30 -1.68
N LEU A 90 -13.45 -0.77 -2.73
CA LEU A 90 -12.86 -0.71 -4.06
C LEU A 90 -12.53 0.75 -4.40
N ALA A 91 -11.25 1.07 -4.49
CA ALA A 91 -10.76 2.39 -4.86
C ALA A 91 -10.36 2.43 -6.34
N LEU A 92 -11.08 3.24 -7.13
CA LEU A 92 -10.77 3.43 -8.55
C LEU A 92 -9.79 4.59 -8.70
N MET A 93 -8.49 4.29 -8.70
CA MET A 93 -7.43 5.28 -8.56
C MET A 93 -7.37 6.26 -9.73
N ASP A 94 -7.69 5.81 -10.95
CA ASP A 94 -7.82 6.67 -12.15
C ASP A 94 -8.92 7.72 -12.03
N ARG A 95 -9.83 7.53 -11.09
CA ARG A 95 -10.93 8.47 -10.84
C ARG A 95 -10.73 9.33 -9.61
N ILE A 96 -9.98 8.81 -8.65
CA ILE A 96 -9.51 9.52 -7.47
C ILE A 96 -8.46 10.56 -7.88
N TRP A 97 -7.58 10.17 -8.82
CA TRP A 97 -6.54 11.01 -9.40
C TRP A 97 -6.63 11.03 -10.94
N PRO A 98 -7.58 11.78 -11.51
CA PRO A 98 -7.82 11.79 -12.96
C PRO A 98 -6.66 12.35 -13.79
N GLY A 99 -5.77 13.14 -13.19
CA GLY A 99 -4.53 13.64 -13.80
C GLY A 99 -3.29 12.79 -13.47
N GLY A 100 -3.49 11.61 -12.86
CA GLY A 100 -2.43 10.87 -12.19
C GLY A 100 -2.09 11.47 -10.82
N ALA A 101 -1.13 10.85 -10.15
CA ALA A 101 -0.61 11.29 -8.86
C ALA A 101 0.91 11.21 -8.86
N THR A 102 1.55 11.98 -7.99
CA THR A 102 2.98 11.83 -7.75
C THR A 102 3.25 10.55 -6.98
N GLU A 103 4.45 9.99 -7.13
CA GLU A 103 4.90 8.82 -6.35
C GLU A 103 4.77 9.06 -4.84
N GLN A 104 5.11 10.26 -4.36
CA GLN A 104 4.95 10.64 -2.96
C GLN A 104 3.48 10.60 -2.49
N ALA A 105 2.54 11.14 -3.29
CA ALA A 105 1.12 11.12 -2.94
C ALA A 105 0.56 9.69 -2.92
N ILE A 106 1.05 8.83 -3.83
CA ILE A 106 0.73 7.40 -3.83
C ILE A 106 1.30 6.74 -2.57
N ALA A 107 2.58 6.97 -2.23
CA ALA A 107 3.21 6.42 -1.04
C ALA A 107 2.47 6.82 0.24
N GLU A 108 2.08 8.09 0.38
CA GLU A 108 1.32 8.60 1.53
C GLU A 108 -0.04 7.92 1.67
N TYR A 109 -0.77 7.80 0.56
CA TYR A 109 -2.09 7.18 0.56
C TYR A 109 -2.01 5.68 0.83
N GLU A 110 -1.20 4.95 0.06
CA GLU A 110 -1.18 3.49 0.06
C GLU A 110 -0.53 2.93 1.33
N THR A 111 0.53 3.57 1.84
CA THR A 111 1.11 3.20 3.15
C THR A 111 0.10 3.44 4.28
N GLY A 112 -0.63 4.55 4.23
CA GLY A 112 -1.67 4.86 5.20
C GLY A 112 -2.85 3.89 5.13
N MET A 113 -3.18 3.41 3.92
CA MET A 113 -4.21 2.40 3.70
C MET A 113 -3.77 1.02 4.19
N GLU A 114 -2.53 0.62 3.90
CA GLU A 114 -1.91 -0.61 4.39
C GLU A 114 -2.01 -0.68 5.92
N ALA A 115 -1.48 0.32 6.62
CA ALA A 115 -1.53 0.39 8.07
C ALA A 115 -2.97 0.36 8.64
N PHE A 116 -3.91 0.98 7.92
CA PHE A 116 -5.32 0.97 8.28
C PHE A 116 -5.97 -0.41 8.11
N THR A 117 -5.72 -1.11 7.00
CA THR A 117 -6.27 -2.46 6.75
C THR A 117 -5.74 -3.46 7.78
N ALA A 118 -4.44 -3.41 8.07
CA ALA A 118 -3.80 -4.22 9.10
C ALA A 118 -4.42 -4.01 10.49
N ALA A 119 -4.73 -2.75 10.85
CA ALA A 119 -5.29 -2.41 12.16
C ALA A 119 -6.80 -2.71 12.31
N THR A 120 -7.57 -2.65 11.22
CA THR A 120 -9.04 -2.71 11.28
C THR A 120 -9.64 -3.99 10.74
N GLY A 121 -8.89 -4.78 9.98
CA GLY A 121 -9.43 -5.92 9.23
C GLY A 121 -10.29 -5.50 8.03
N ALA A 122 -10.26 -4.23 7.62
CA ALA A 122 -10.90 -3.80 6.38
C ALA A 122 -10.21 -4.46 5.18
N MET A 123 -11.01 -4.83 4.17
CA MET A 123 -10.53 -5.32 2.88
C MET A 123 -10.49 -4.17 1.90
N VAL A 124 -9.36 -3.92 1.25
CA VAL A 124 -9.21 -2.81 0.31
C VAL A 124 -8.57 -3.29 -0.99
N VAL A 125 -9.17 -2.88 -2.11
CA VAL A 125 -8.57 -3.00 -3.44
C VAL A 125 -8.31 -1.61 -3.99
N CYS A 126 -7.04 -1.29 -4.21
CA CYS A 126 -6.63 -0.09 -4.94
C CYS A 126 -6.39 -0.45 -6.41
N ALA A 127 -7.23 0.11 -7.27
CA ALA A 127 -7.27 -0.28 -8.67
C ALA A 127 -6.76 0.83 -9.59
N TYR A 128 -5.67 0.53 -10.27
CA TYR A 128 -4.91 1.42 -11.14
C TYR A 128 -5.12 1.10 -12.62
N SER A 129 -4.97 2.11 -13.47
CA SER A 129 -5.04 1.99 -14.93
C SER A 129 -3.66 2.30 -15.53
N ARG A 130 -3.09 1.38 -16.32
CA ARG A 130 -1.83 1.62 -17.06
C ARG A 130 -1.90 2.80 -18.02
N VAL A 131 -3.10 3.16 -18.49
CA VAL A 131 -3.31 4.31 -19.37
C VAL A 131 -3.16 5.66 -18.65
N HIS A 132 -3.36 5.71 -17.33
CA HIS A 132 -3.46 6.95 -16.56
C HIS A 132 -2.26 7.19 -15.63
N PHE A 133 -1.54 6.14 -15.23
CA PHE A 133 -0.41 6.23 -14.32
C PHE A 133 0.89 5.88 -15.03
N SER A 134 1.96 6.63 -14.73
CA SER A 134 3.30 6.32 -15.21
C SER A 134 3.81 5.00 -14.61
N ASP A 135 4.81 4.39 -15.26
CA ASP A 135 5.45 3.18 -14.73
C ASP A 135 6.04 3.39 -13.33
N GLY A 136 6.63 4.57 -13.04
CA GLY A 136 7.11 4.91 -11.69
C GLY A 136 5.99 5.00 -10.65
N SER A 137 4.84 5.58 -11.02
CA SER A 137 3.67 5.63 -10.14
C SER A 137 3.11 4.24 -9.85
N LEU A 138 3.07 3.37 -10.87
CA LEU A 138 2.63 1.99 -10.70
C LEU A 138 3.63 1.19 -9.89
N ALA A 139 4.93 1.34 -10.12
CA ALA A 139 5.97 0.69 -9.33
C ALA A 139 5.87 1.08 -7.84
N GLN A 140 5.65 2.37 -7.56
CA GLN A 140 5.41 2.87 -6.22
C GLN A 140 4.14 2.28 -5.58
N ALA A 141 3.05 2.16 -6.33
CA ALA A 141 1.83 1.54 -5.83
C ALA A 141 2.07 0.06 -5.53
N LEU A 142 2.63 -0.70 -6.48
CA LEU A 142 2.89 -2.13 -6.35
C LEU A 142 3.85 -2.44 -5.18
N SER A 143 4.82 -1.57 -4.91
CA SER A 143 5.81 -1.80 -3.85
C SER A 143 5.27 -1.67 -2.43
N VAL A 144 4.07 -1.13 -2.22
CA VAL A 144 3.48 -0.96 -0.88
C VAL A 144 2.26 -1.86 -0.63
N HIS A 145 2.02 -2.84 -1.52
CA HIS A 145 0.93 -3.81 -1.36
C HIS A 145 1.46 -5.22 -1.07
N PRO A 146 0.96 -5.90 -0.03
CA PRO A 146 1.29 -7.30 0.25
C PRO A 146 0.72 -8.23 -0.83
N HIS A 147 -0.48 -7.92 -1.33
CA HIS A 147 -1.22 -8.77 -2.25
C HIS A 147 -1.49 -8.09 -3.60
N HIS A 148 -1.61 -8.92 -4.63
CA HIS A 148 -2.06 -8.50 -5.95
C HIS A 148 -3.30 -9.28 -6.33
N ALA A 149 -4.27 -8.61 -6.94
CA ALA A 149 -5.44 -9.25 -7.52
C ALA A 149 -5.44 -9.03 -9.04
N GLY A 150 -5.70 -10.08 -9.82
CA GLY A 150 -5.85 -9.99 -11.28
C GLY A 150 -4.91 -10.90 -12.08
N THR A 151 -5.07 -10.91 -13.41
CA THR A 151 -4.26 -11.77 -14.30
C THR A 151 -2.77 -11.40 -14.24
N ARG A 152 -1.92 -12.44 -14.09
CA ARG A 152 -0.44 -12.57 -14.05
C ARG A 152 0.46 -11.71 -14.98
N ASN A 153 -0.04 -10.62 -15.58
CA ASN A 153 0.73 -9.69 -16.42
C ASN A 153 1.04 -8.36 -15.71
N THR A 154 0.98 -8.34 -14.38
CA THR A 154 1.51 -7.25 -13.56
C THR A 154 3.03 -7.32 -13.57
N VAL A 155 3.70 -6.18 -13.78
CA VAL A 155 5.13 -6.07 -13.51
C VAL A 155 5.28 -6.34 -12.02
N GLU A 156 6.02 -7.38 -11.64
CA GLU A 156 6.29 -7.62 -10.22
C GLU A 156 7.23 -6.52 -9.72
N PRO A 157 6.92 -5.86 -8.60
CA PRO A 157 7.81 -4.86 -8.06
C PRO A 157 9.09 -5.56 -7.56
N SER A 158 10.23 -4.90 -7.67
CA SER A 158 11.51 -5.45 -7.21
C SER A 158 11.48 -5.74 -5.71
N PHE A 159 10.82 -4.87 -4.93
CA PHE A 159 10.59 -5.07 -3.51
C PHE A 159 9.13 -4.83 -3.12
N ARG A 160 8.77 -5.26 -1.91
CA ARG A 160 7.53 -4.86 -1.23
C ARG A 160 7.82 -4.37 0.17
N ILE A 161 7.02 -3.43 0.65
CA ILE A 161 6.99 -3.00 2.04
C ILE A 161 5.53 -2.96 2.51
N PHE A 162 5.21 -3.69 3.58
CA PHE A 162 3.84 -3.87 4.05
C PHE A 162 3.79 -4.09 5.55
N GLN A 163 2.60 -4.01 6.15
CA GLN A 163 2.41 -4.19 7.58
C GLN A 163 1.65 -5.49 7.85
N ALA A 164 2.36 -6.55 8.25
CA ALA A 164 1.71 -7.81 8.59
C ALA A 164 1.01 -7.66 9.95
N ARG A 165 -0.33 -7.45 9.97
CA ARG A 165 -1.37 -7.43 11.07
C ARG A 165 -1.01 -6.98 12.51
N THR A 166 0.24 -7.08 12.90
CA THR A 166 0.99 -6.51 14.02
C THR A 166 1.46 -5.06 13.74
N GLU A 167 2.14 -4.43 14.70
CA GLU A 167 2.76 -3.10 14.53
C GLU A 167 4.08 -3.11 13.72
N HIS A 168 4.42 -4.26 13.13
CA HIS A 168 5.70 -4.46 12.46
C HIS A 168 5.57 -4.33 10.94
N TRP A 169 6.53 -3.59 10.35
CA TRP A 169 6.66 -3.48 8.91
C TRP A 169 7.61 -4.55 8.40
N HIS A 170 7.31 -5.13 7.26
CA HIS A 170 8.12 -6.13 6.57
C HIS A 170 8.58 -5.56 5.24
N VAL A 171 9.80 -5.90 4.83
CA VAL A 171 10.32 -5.66 3.49
C VAL A 171 10.78 -6.96 2.86
N THR A 172 10.38 -7.19 1.61
CA THR A 172 10.68 -8.43 0.87
C THR A 172 11.21 -8.14 -0.52
N GLY A 173 11.98 -9.06 -1.10
CA GLY A 173 12.50 -8.95 -2.47
C GLY A 173 13.84 -8.19 -2.55
N VAL A 174 14.03 -7.39 -3.60
CA VAL A 174 15.28 -6.69 -3.93
C VAL A 174 15.08 -5.18 -3.94
N VAL A 175 15.82 -4.47 -3.10
CA VAL A 175 15.91 -3.00 -3.13
C VAL A 175 17.19 -2.58 -3.84
N ASP A 176 17.11 -2.35 -5.13
CA ASP A 176 18.20 -1.88 -5.99
C ASP A 176 18.04 -0.40 -6.37
N ALA A 177 18.96 0.12 -7.19
CA ALA A 177 18.91 1.47 -7.71
C ALA A 177 17.59 1.83 -8.43
N ASP A 178 16.93 0.87 -9.09
CA ASP A 178 15.66 1.09 -9.78
C ASP A 178 14.51 1.25 -8.76
N GLY A 179 14.53 0.47 -7.68
CA GLY A 179 13.55 0.54 -6.59
C GLY A 179 13.83 1.61 -5.51
N ALA A 180 15.05 2.15 -5.45
CA ALA A 180 15.51 2.98 -4.32
C ALA A 180 14.64 4.20 -4.05
N GLN A 181 14.14 4.88 -5.09
CA GLN A 181 13.29 6.07 -4.93
C GLN A 181 11.91 5.70 -4.37
N ALA A 182 11.32 4.60 -4.84
CA ALA A 182 10.04 4.13 -4.32
C ALA A 182 10.17 3.65 -2.86
N PHE A 183 11.29 3.00 -2.55
CA PHE A 183 11.60 2.56 -1.20
C PHE A 183 11.79 3.75 -0.25
N ARG A 184 12.55 4.78 -0.67
CA ARG A 184 12.72 6.01 0.11
C ARG A 184 11.38 6.66 0.44
N SER A 185 10.52 6.83 -0.57
CA SER A 185 9.22 7.50 -0.39
C SER A 185 8.34 6.75 0.61
N ALA A 186 8.26 5.42 0.49
CA ALA A 186 7.51 4.58 1.44
C ALA A 186 8.08 4.67 2.86
N VAL A 187 9.40 4.50 3.03
CA VAL A 187 10.05 4.57 4.35
C VAL A 187 9.91 5.95 4.98
N THR A 188 10.02 7.04 4.23
CA THR A 188 9.78 8.40 4.74
C THR A 188 8.38 8.50 5.34
N VAL A 189 7.36 8.05 4.61
CA VAL A 189 5.96 8.10 5.08
C VAL A 189 5.77 7.26 6.35
N ILE A 190 6.32 6.04 6.38
CA ILE A 190 6.22 5.15 7.54
C ILE A 190 6.94 5.76 8.74
N ALA A 191 8.18 6.23 8.55
CA ALA A 191 8.99 6.83 9.60
C ALA A 191 8.34 8.10 10.15
N ALA A 192 7.63 8.89 9.34
CA ALA A 192 6.88 10.05 9.83
C ALA A 192 5.81 9.67 10.87
N ALA A 193 5.18 8.49 10.71
CA ALA A 193 4.13 7.99 11.59
C ALA A 193 4.68 7.22 12.81
N CYS A 194 5.92 6.73 12.75
CA CYS A 194 6.52 5.85 13.76
C CYS A 194 7.83 6.44 14.30
N PRO A 195 7.89 6.89 15.58
CA PRO A 195 9.15 7.35 16.19
C PRO A 195 10.26 6.30 16.17
N VAL A 196 9.89 5.02 16.27
CA VAL A 196 10.79 3.89 16.09
C VAL A 196 10.16 2.94 15.07
N LEU A 197 10.64 2.98 13.84
CA LEU A 197 10.25 2.05 12.79
C LEU A 197 11.04 0.74 12.94
N ARG A 198 10.32 -0.36 13.15
CA ARG A 198 10.88 -1.72 13.10
C ARG A 198 10.56 -2.33 11.75
N LEU A 199 11.60 -2.59 10.96
CA LEU A 199 11.49 -3.15 9.62
C LEU A 199 12.11 -4.55 9.59
N HIS A 200 11.29 -5.58 9.47
CA HIS A 200 11.72 -6.96 9.32
C HIS A 200 12.18 -7.23 7.89
N CYS A 201 13.36 -7.80 7.76
CA CYS A 201 14.04 -8.05 6.50
C CYS A 201 14.29 -9.55 6.25
N GLU A 202 13.52 -10.43 6.90
CA GLU A 202 13.69 -11.88 6.82
C GLU A 202 13.61 -12.41 5.37
N ASP A 203 12.70 -11.84 4.58
CA ASP A 203 12.48 -12.16 3.16
C ASP A 203 13.07 -11.09 2.21
N LEU A 204 13.94 -10.22 2.72
CA LEU A 204 14.72 -9.30 1.89
C LEU A 204 15.87 -10.10 1.28
N GLU A 205 15.88 -10.22 -0.04
CA GLU A 205 16.90 -10.95 -0.79
C GLU A 205 18.18 -10.12 -0.92
N PHE A 206 18.04 -8.84 -1.29
CA PHE A 206 19.17 -7.96 -1.53
C PHE A 206 18.82 -6.48 -1.34
N MET A 207 19.80 -5.70 -0.89
CA MET A 207 19.74 -4.24 -0.87
C MET A 207 21.10 -3.69 -1.31
N ASP A 208 21.14 -2.93 -2.40
CA ASP A 208 22.37 -2.33 -2.89
C ASP A 208 22.71 -1.01 -2.16
N ALA A 209 23.80 -0.37 -2.57
CA ALA A 209 24.22 0.90 -1.98
C ALA A 209 23.19 2.03 -2.18
N ALA A 210 22.44 2.04 -3.28
CA ALA A 210 21.40 3.02 -3.54
C ALA A 210 20.20 2.79 -2.62
N GLY A 211 19.79 1.53 -2.42
CA GLY A 211 18.76 1.15 -1.45
C GLY A 211 19.12 1.51 0.00
N MET A 212 20.36 1.23 0.42
CA MET A 212 20.83 1.61 1.77
C MET A 212 20.90 3.13 1.94
N GLN A 213 21.34 3.85 0.91
CA GLN A 213 21.37 5.32 0.94
C GLN A 213 19.96 5.90 1.01
N ALA A 214 19.02 5.36 0.24
CA ALA A 214 17.60 5.72 0.28
C ALA A 214 17.02 5.57 1.69
N LEU A 215 17.30 4.46 2.36
CA LEU A 215 16.88 4.20 3.74
C LEU A 215 17.41 5.26 4.72
N ILE A 216 18.71 5.55 4.65
CA ILE A 216 19.37 6.52 5.53
C ILE A 216 18.82 7.94 5.27
N GLN A 217 18.56 8.29 4.01
CA GLN A 217 17.98 9.58 3.66
C GLN A 217 16.56 9.72 4.23
N ALA A 218 15.71 8.71 4.03
CA ALA A 218 14.36 8.71 4.60
C ALA A 218 14.38 8.86 6.13
N ALA A 219 15.24 8.09 6.81
CA ALA A 219 15.36 8.15 8.27
C ALA A 219 15.86 9.51 8.78
N ARG A 220 16.64 10.25 7.98
CA ARG A 220 17.14 11.60 8.34
C ARG A 220 16.10 12.71 8.21
N GLU A 221 15.03 12.48 7.45
CA GLU A 221 13.98 13.49 7.26
C GLU A 221 13.17 13.75 8.54
N HIS A 222 13.19 12.79 9.48
CA HIS A 222 12.48 12.88 10.75
C HIS A 222 13.47 12.86 11.92
N ALA A 223 13.97 14.04 12.28
CA ALA A 223 14.93 14.18 13.37
C ALA A 223 14.40 13.59 14.68
N GLY A 224 15.22 12.72 15.30
CA GLY A 224 14.86 12.01 16.54
C GLY A 224 14.12 10.69 16.34
N HIS A 225 13.72 10.36 15.10
CA HIS A 225 13.16 9.05 14.78
C HIS A 225 14.28 8.06 14.47
N ARG A 226 14.01 6.78 14.69
CA ARG A 226 14.96 5.68 14.47
C ARG A 226 14.34 4.58 13.61
N VAL A 227 15.17 3.97 12.77
CA VAL A 227 14.81 2.79 11.98
C VAL A 227 15.67 1.63 12.42
N HIS A 228 15.04 0.53 12.83
CA HIS A 228 15.70 -0.69 13.23
C HIS A 228 15.45 -1.74 12.15
N LEU A 229 16.51 -2.22 11.51
CA LEU A 229 16.44 -3.35 10.60
C LEU A 229 16.58 -4.65 11.39
N LEU A 230 15.55 -5.48 11.35
CA LEU A 230 15.46 -6.76 12.04
C LEU A 230 15.66 -7.89 11.03
N ASP A 231 16.22 -9.02 11.49
CA ASP A 231 16.33 -10.25 10.70
C ASP A 231 17.07 -10.08 9.36
N VAL A 232 18.03 -9.17 9.29
CA VAL A 232 18.81 -8.91 8.06
C VAL A 232 19.71 -10.09 7.70
N ASN A 233 19.70 -10.47 6.42
CA ASN A 233 20.56 -11.51 5.89
C ASN A 233 22.06 -11.09 5.88
N ASP A 234 22.95 -12.08 5.73
CA ASP A 234 24.41 -11.85 5.76
C ASP A 234 24.90 -10.93 4.63
N THR A 235 24.27 -10.97 3.46
CA THR A 235 24.65 -10.13 2.31
C THR A 235 24.39 -8.66 2.61
N VAL A 236 23.19 -8.32 3.11
CA VAL A 236 22.81 -6.97 3.50
C VAL A 236 23.69 -6.49 4.65
N ARG A 237 23.91 -7.34 5.67
CA ARG A 237 24.81 -7.02 6.79
C ARG A 237 26.23 -6.71 6.30
N ARG A 238 26.77 -7.53 5.38
CA ARG A 238 28.11 -7.34 4.84
C ARG A 238 28.24 -6.04 4.03
N CYS A 239 27.27 -5.75 3.17
CA CYS A 239 27.23 -4.49 2.43
C CYS A 239 27.14 -3.28 3.37
N TRP A 240 26.35 -3.38 4.44
CA TRP A 240 26.22 -2.34 5.46
C TRP A 240 27.54 -2.04 6.18
N GLU A 241 28.30 -3.09 6.53
CA GLU A 241 29.65 -2.97 7.09
C GLU A 241 30.63 -2.32 6.12
N LEU A 242 30.65 -2.77 4.87
CA LEU A 242 31.56 -2.29 3.82
C LEU A 242 31.35 -0.81 3.49
N LEU A 243 30.11 -0.33 3.53
CA LEU A 243 29.76 1.08 3.36
C LEU A 243 30.02 1.93 4.61
N GLY A 244 30.40 1.31 5.72
CA GLY A 244 30.69 2.01 6.97
C GLY A 244 29.45 2.48 7.73
N TYR A 245 28.29 1.86 7.49
CA TYR A 245 27.01 2.25 8.12
C TYR A 245 26.78 1.61 9.51
N HIS A 246 27.75 0.86 10.03
CA HIS A 246 27.73 0.31 11.39
C HIS A 246 27.96 1.36 12.50
N ARG A 247 28.06 2.65 12.14
CA ARG A 247 28.34 3.74 13.07
C ARG A 247 27.08 4.14 13.85
N GLN A 248 27.25 4.43 15.14
CA GLN A 248 26.15 4.80 16.06
C GLN A 248 25.52 6.18 15.80
N ASP A 249 26.06 6.95 14.85
CA ASP A 249 25.57 8.29 14.49
C ASP A 249 24.50 8.27 13.38
N LEU A 250 24.19 7.09 12.83
CA LEU A 250 23.13 6.94 11.84
C LEU A 250 21.77 6.72 12.52
N PRO A 251 20.67 7.27 11.96
CA PRO A 251 19.31 7.02 12.46
C PRO A 251 18.80 5.61 12.09
N VAL A 252 19.63 4.79 11.44
CA VAL A 252 19.32 3.43 11.04
C VAL A 252 20.30 2.48 11.71
N GLU A 253 19.79 1.49 12.44
CA GLU A 253 20.57 0.52 13.18
C GLU A 253 20.21 -0.89 12.73
N LEU A 254 21.21 -1.76 12.52
CA LEU A 254 20.98 -3.19 12.41
C LEU A 254 20.72 -3.73 13.81
N ALA A 255 19.50 -4.18 14.05
CA ALA A 255 19.15 -4.87 15.28
C ALA A 255 19.55 -6.36 15.18
N PRO A 256 19.86 -6.99 16.33
CA PRO A 256 20.17 -8.41 16.38
C PRO A 256 18.99 -9.29 15.97
#